data_AF-A0A5J5AC31-F1
#
_entry.id   AF-A0A5J5AC31-F1
#
_cell.length_a   1.000
_cell.length_b   1.000
_cell.length_c   1.000
_cell.angle_alpha   90.00
_cell.angle_beta   90.00
_cell.angle_gamma   90.00
#
_symmetry.space_group_name_H-M   'P 1'
#
loop_
_entity.id
_entity.type
_entity.pdbx_description
1 polymer ?
#
loop_
_entity_poly.entity_id
_entity_poly.type
_entity_poly.pdbx_seq_one_letter_code
_entity_poly.pdbx_strand_id
1 'polypeptide(L)'
;MLSADSCIVFEAPNSSGIKIVNQREAASSNIFRHKEFNLQSLGIGGLNAEFADIFRRAFASRVFPPHVTNKLGIKHVKGMLLYGPPGTGKTLMARQIGKMLNGKEPKLCN
;
A
#
# COMPACT_ATOMS: atom_id res chain seq x y z
N MET A 1 11.33 9.34 -38.15
CA MET A 1 10.51 8.17 -38.56
C MET A 1 10.24 7.36 -37.31
N LEU A 2 8.97 7.10 -37.00
CA LEU A 2 8.63 6.14 -35.94
C LEU A 2 8.92 4.74 -36.48
N SER A 3 9.68 3.94 -35.74
CA SER A 3 9.87 2.51 -36.05
C SER A 3 8.58 1.74 -35.75
N ALA A 4 8.36 0.60 -36.40
CA ALA A 4 7.22 -0.29 -36.16
C ALA A 4 7.08 -0.70 -34.67
N ASP A 5 8.17 -0.68 -33.91
CA ASP A 5 8.20 -1.02 -32.48
C ASP A 5 7.94 0.17 -31.54
N SER A 6 7.63 1.35 -32.08
CA SER A 6 7.42 2.54 -31.26
C SER A 6 6.11 2.45 -30.49
N CYS A 7 6.19 2.46 -29.16
CA CYS A 7 5.02 2.44 -28.28
C CYS A 7 4.50 3.85 -28.03
N ILE A 8 3.21 4.08 -28.28
CA ILE A 8 2.53 5.35 -27.96
C ILE A 8 1.93 5.23 -26.57
N VAL A 9 2.34 6.13 -25.68
CA VAL A 9 1.83 6.26 -24.31
C VAL A 9 1.02 7.54 -24.25
N PHE A 10 -0.24 7.43 -23.88
CA PHE A 10 -1.10 8.58 -23.63
C PHE A 10 -0.95 8.99 -22.15
N GLU A 11 -0.84 10.29 -21.90
CA GLU A 11 -0.81 10.87 -20.56
C GLU A 11 -1.87 11.97 -20.48
N ALA A 12 -2.75 11.87 -19.50
CA ALA A 12 -3.79 12.86 -19.26
C ALA A 12 -3.36 13.77 -18.09
N PRO A 13 -3.54 15.10 -18.18
CA PRO A 13 -3.30 15.98 -17.06
C PRO A 13 -4.19 15.61 -15.88
N ASN A 14 -3.63 15.66 -14.66
CA ASN A 14 -4.34 15.30 -13.41
C ASN A 14 -5.66 16.06 -13.17
N SER A 15 -5.85 17.21 -13.83
CA SER A 15 -7.04 18.06 -13.71
C SER A 15 -8.11 17.81 -14.80
N SER A 16 -7.84 16.96 -15.79
CA SER A 16 -8.67 16.86 -17.00
C SER A 16 -9.94 16.00 -16.84
N GLY A 17 -10.01 15.18 -15.78
CA GLY A 17 -11.09 14.21 -15.60
C GLY A 17 -11.09 13.06 -16.62
N ILE A 18 -10.10 13.01 -17.53
CA ILE A 18 -9.98 12.00 -18.58
C ILE A 18 -9.39 10.72 -17.97
N LYS A 19 -10.13 9.61 -18.06
CA LYS A 19 -9.66 8.28 -17.66
C LYS A 19 -9.23 7.49 -18.89
N ILE A 20 -7.92 7.32 -19.08
CA ILE A 20 -7.39 6.50 -20.16
C ILE A 20 -7.60 5.02 -19.81
N VAL A 21 -8.19 4.27 -20.72
CA VAL A 21 -8.46 2.83 -20.57
C VAL A 21 -7.72 2.04 -21.66
N ASN A 22 -7.42 0.77 -21.38
CA ASN A 22 -6.84 -0.17 -22.36
C ASN A 22 -5.43 0.22 -22.89
N GLN A 23 -4.70 1.02 -22.13
CA GLN A 23 -3.27 1.26 -22.33
C GLN A 23 -2.47 0.18 -21.60
N ARG A 24 -1.34 -0.27 -22.16
CA ARG A 24 -0.40 -1.14 -21.44
C ARG A 24 0.05 -0.41 -20.17
N GLU A 25 -0.57 -0.78 -19.06
CA GLU A 25 -0.30 -0.21 -17.75
C GLU A 25 1.14 -0.61 -17.40
N ALA A 26 2.06 0.36 -17.41
CA ALA A 26 3.34 0.21 -16.75
C ALA A 26 3.02 0.00 -15.26
N ALA A 27 2.95 -1.27 -14.87
CA ALA A 27 2.36 -1.73 -13.62
C ALA A 27 2.79 -0.86 -12.43
N SER A 28 1.88 -0.03 -11.95
CA SER A 28 2.01 0.84 -10.77
C SER A 28 2.04 0.04 -9.44
N SER A 29 2.30 -1.27 -9.50
CA SER A 29 2.36 -2.18 -8.34
C SER A 29 3.78 -2.39 -7.78
N ASN A 30 4.75 -1.57 -8.18
CA ASN A 30 6.13 -1.68 -7.70
C ASN A 30 6.30 -1.41 -6.19
N ILE A 31 5.31 -0.79 -5.53
CA ILE A 31 5.36 -0.50 -4.07
C ILE A 31 5.35 -1.79 -3.23
N PHE A 32 4.66 -2.84 -3.68
CA PHE A 32 4.42 -4.05 -2.86
C PHE A 32 5.16 -5.30 -3.32
N ARG A 33 5.84 -5.28 -4.47
CA ARG A 33 6.54 -6.47 -5.00
C ARG A 33 7.93 -6.73 -4.41
N HIS A 34 8.60 -5.72 -3.85
CA HIS A 34 10.04 -5.81 -3.53
C HIS A 34 10.47 -5.33 -2.13
N LYS A 35 9.58 -5.21 -1.15
CA LYS A 35 10.05 -5.04 0.24
C LYS A 35 9.92 -6.36 0.98
N GLU A 36 11.03 -7.08 1.10
CA GLU A 36 11.26 -7.87 2.31
C GLU A 36 11.13 -6.90 3.49
N PHE A 37 10.00 -7.00 4.20
CA PHE A 37 9.70 -6.12 5.32
C PHE A 37 10.58 -6.51 6.50
N ASN A 38 11.80 -5.98 6.54
CA ASN A 38 12.69 -6.12 7.69
C ASN A 38 12.17 -5.27 8.86
N LEU A 39 11.33 -5.85 9.71
CA LEU A 39 10.71 -5.21 10.87
C LEU A 39 11.74 -4.69 11.89
N GLN A 40 12.91 -5.32 11.92
CA GLN A 40 14.06 -4.89 12.72
C GLN A 40 14.55 -3.49 12.30
N SER A 41 14.51 -3.17 10.99
CA SER A 41 14.88 -1.84 10.48
C SER A 41 13.91 -0.73 10.91
N LEU A 42 12.67 -1.12 11.27
CA LEU A 42 11.63 -0.21 11.76
C LEU A 42 11.71 -0.01 13.28
N GLY A 43 12.67 -0.64 13.97
CA GLY A 43 12.83 -0.56 15.42
C GLY A 43 11.70 -1.24 16.20
N ILE A 44 10.99 -2.18 15.57
CA ILE A 44 9.93 -2.96 16.21
C ILE A 44 10.53 -4.32 16.62
N GLY A 45 10.81 -4.47 17.92
CA GLY A 45 11.20 -5.76 18.49
C GLY A 45 9.99 -6.50 19.07
N GLY A 46 9.90 -7.81 18.85
CA GLY A 46 8.93 -8.69 19.55
C GLY A 46 7.49 -8.68 19.05
N LEU A 47 7.09 -7.74 18.18
CA LEU A 47 5.71 -7.64 17.65
C LEU A 47 5.58 -8.12 16.19
N ASN A 48 6.45 -9.05 15.78
CA ASN A 48 6.52 -9.50 14.39
C ASN A 48 5.25 -10.24 13.94
N ALA A 49 4.66 -11.04 14.83
CA ALA A 49 3.47 -11.82 14.53
C ALA A 49 2.24 -10.93 14.35
N GLU A 50 2.05 -9.97 15.26
CA GLU A 50 0.98 -8.97 15.21
C GLU A 50 1.12 -8.09 13.98
N PHE A 51 2.34 -7.65 13.66
CA PHE A 51 2.59 -6.86 12.47
C PHE A 51 2.26 -7.65 11.19
N ALA A 52 2.71 -8.91 11.10
CA ALA A 52 2.42 -9.76 9.95
C ALA A 52 0.91 -9.99 9.78
N ASP A 53 0.16 -10.16 10.88
CA ASP A 53 -1.27 -10.36 10.83
C ASP A 53 -2.01 -9.09 10.40
N ILE A 54 -1.63 -7.93 10.94
CA ILE A 54 -2.09 -6.62 10.48
C ILE A 54 -1.81 -6.49 8.98
N PHE A 55 -0.60 -6.82 8.55
CA PHE A 55 -0.20 -6.60 7.17
C PHE A 55 -1.02 -7.45 6.20
N ARG A 56 -1.16 -8.74 6.53
CA ARG A 56 -1.96 -9.70 5.79
C ARG A 56 -3.43 -9.28 5.73
N ARG A 57 -4.03 -8.83 6.83
CA ARG A 57 -5.46 -8.49 6.87
C ARG A 57 -5.77 -7.13 6.25
N ALA A 58 -4.95 -6.12 6.54
CA ALA A 58 -5.20 -4.74 6.13
C ALA A 58 -4.70 -4.42 4.72
N PHE A 59 -3.57 -5.01 4.30
CA PHE A 59 -2.89 -4.64 3.05
C PHE A 59 -2.94 -5.71 1.96
N ALA A 60 -3.46 -6.92 2.21
CA ALA A 60 -3.60 -7.94 1.15
C ALA A 60 -4.26 -7.40 -0.11
N SER A 61 -5.37 -6.66 0.05
CA SER A 61 -6.09 -6.03 -1.08
C SER A 61 -5.25 -5.05 -1.91
N ARG A 62 -4.17 -4.49 -1.35
CA ARG A 62 -3.23 -3.58 -2.03
C ARG A 62 -2.01 -4.31 -2.59
N VAL A 63 -1.67 -5.46 -2.02
CA VAL A 63 -0.56 -6.33 -2.47
C VAL A 63 -0.98 -7.14 -3.70
N PHE A 64 -2.23 -7.63 -3.73
CA PHE A 64 -2.74 -8.39 -4.86
C PHE A 64 -3.12 -7.50 -6.05
N PRO A 65 -2.99 -7.99 -7.29
CA PRO A 65 -3.38 -7.24 -8.48
C PRO A 65 -4.87 -6.85 -8.42
N PRO A 66 -5.24 -5.62 -8.84
CA PRO A 66 -6.61 -5.13 -8.75
C PRO A 66 -7.60 -6.00 -9.52
N HIS A 67 -7.17 -6.66 -10.59
CA HIS A 67 -8.02 -7.58 -11.35
C HIS A 67 -8.48 -8.78 -10.51
N VAL A 68 -7.63 -9.30 -9.61
CA VAL A 68 -7.96 -10.44 -8.73
C VAL A 68 -8.88 -9.94 -7.61
N THR A 69 -8.50 -8.84 -6.98
CA THR A 69 -9.24 -8.24 -5.86
C THR A 69 -10.67 -7.87 -6.26
N ASN A 70 -10.87 -7.33 -7.48
CA ASN A 70 -12.19 -7.00 -8.03
C ASN A 70 -13.03 -8.25 -8.35
N LYS A 71 -12.43 -9.30 -8.93
CA LYS A 71 -13.13 -10.56 -9.19
C LYS A 71 -13.60 -11.25 -7.91
N LEU A 72 -12.81 -11.15 -6.84
CA LEU A 72 -13.14 -11.70 -5.53
C LEU A 72 -14.05 -10.79 -4.68
N GLY A 73 -14.39 -9.59 -5.16
CA GLY A 73 -15.22 -8.64 -4.42
C GLY A 73 -14.61 -8.15 -3.10
N ILE A 74 -13.29 -8.23 -2.96
CA ILE A 74 -12.58 -7.88 -1.72
C ILE A 74 -12.57 -6.36 -1.58
N LYS A 75 -13.21 -5.86 -0.52
CA LYS A 75 -13.20 -4.43 -0.18
C LYS A 75 -11.93 -4.07 0.59
N HIS A 76 -11.35 -2.91 0.29
CA HIS A 76 -10.22 -2.39 1.06
C HIS A 76 -10.62 -2.07 2.50
N VAL A 77 -9.73 -2.39 3.43
CA VAL A 77 -9.90 -2.03 4.85
C VAL A 77 -9.88 -0.51 4.99
N LYS A 78 -10.90 0.03 5.66
CA LYS A 78 -11.06 1.49 5.86
C LYS A 78 -10.23 2.03 7.02
N GLY A 79 -10.00 1.22 8.05
CA GLY A 79 -9.28 1.62 9.25
C GLY A 79 -8.98 0.42 10.15
N MET A 80 -8.15 0.64 11.17
CA MET A 80 -7.74 -0.36 12.13
C MET A 80 -7.68 0.27 13.52
N LEU A 81 -8.09 -0.48 14.55
CA LEU A 81 -7.99 -0.08 15.94
C LEU A 81 -6.87 -0.88 16.62
N LEU A 82 -5.91 -0.18 17.21
CA LEU A 82 -4.86 -0.79 18.03
C LEU A 82 -5.20 -0.54 19.50
N TYR A 83 -5.38 -1.61 20.28
CA TYR A 83 -5.72 -1.53 21.71
C TYR A 83 -4.81 -2.43 22.55
N GLY A 84 -4.71 -2.12 23.85
CA GLY A 84 -3.89 -2.88 24.80
C GLY A 84 -3.30 -2.01 25.91
N PRO A 85 -2.69 -2.61 26.95
CA PRO A 85 -2.09 -1.92 28.10
C PRO A 85 -1.12 -0.79 27.72
N PRO A 86 -0.91 0.23 28.56
CA PRO A 86 0.08 1.27 28.28
C PRO A 86 1.48 0.66 28.10
N GLY A 87 2.31 1.27 27.25
CA GLY A 87 3.69 0.80 27.01
C GLY A 87 3.85 -0.33 25.97
N THR A 88 2.77 -0.90 25.41
CA THR A 88 2.86 -2.00 24.43
C THR A 88 3.18 -1.59 22.98
N GLY A 89 3.75 -0.40 22.75
CA GLY A 89 4.22 -0.01 21.42
C GLY A 89 3.15 0.33 20.36
N LYS A 90 1.86 0.43 20.70
CA LYS A 90 0.76 0.73 19.76
C LYS A 90 0.99 2.00 18.93
N THR A 91 1.40 3.09 19.57
CA THR A 91 1.70 4.36 18.88
C THR A 91 2.93 4.23 17.99
N LEU A 92 3.94 3.47 18.42
CA LEU A 92 5.12 3.20 17.61
C LEU A 92 4.74 2.41 16.36
N MET A 93 3.93 1.35 16.50
CA MET A 93 3.38 0.56 15.39
C MET A 93 2.63 1.45 14.38
N ALA A 94 1.71 2.30 14.85
CA ALA A 94 0.95 3.20 13.97
C ALA A 94 1.86 4.14 13.16
N ARG A 95 2.90 4.71 13.79
CA ARG A 95 3.87 5.58 13.11
C ARG A 95 4.69 4.83 12.07
N GLN A 96 5.16 3.62 12.38
CA GLN A 96 5.96 2.83 11.45
C GLN A 96 5.15 2.34 10.26
N ILE A 97 3.90 1.92 10.46
CA ILE A 97 2.98 1.58 9.37
C ILE A 97 2.77 2.79 8.44
N GLY A 98 2.57 3.98 9.00
CA GLY A 98 2.44 5.22 8.22
C GLY A 98 3.67 5.50 7.35
N LYS A 99 4.87 5.44 7.94
CA LYS A 99 6.15 5.61 7.22
C LYS A 99 6.33 4.56 6.12
N MET A 100 5.99 3.31 6.40
CA MET A 100 6.19 2.20 5.48
C MET A 100 5.32 2.31 4.22
N LEU A 101 4.09 2.83 4.36
CA LEU A 101 3.14 2.94 3.25
C LEU A 101 3.40 4.16 2.35
N ASN A 102 4.46 4.95 2.61
CA ASN A 102 4.70 6.24 1.96
C ASN A 102 3.43 7.12 1.92
N GLY A 103 2.57 6.99 2.93
CA GLY A 103 1.31 7.71 3.01
C GLY A 103 1.51 9.13 3.53
N LYS A 104 0.44 9.93 3.53
CA LYS A 104 0.42 11.17 4.31
C LYS A 104 0.73 10.84 5.78
N GLU A 105 1.54 11.68 6.42
CA GLU A 105 1.88 11.48 7.83
C GLU A 105 0.60 11.39 8.67
N PRO A 106 0.53 10.42 9.61
CA PRO A 106 -0.67 10.23 10.41
C PRO A 106 -0.90 11.46 11.29
N LYS A 107 -2.08 12.07 11.16
CA LYS A 107 -2.51 13.16 12.04
C LYS A 107 -2.73 12.57 13.43
N LEU A 108 -1.91 12.98 14.41
CA LEU A 108 -2.10 12.63 15.80
C LEU A 108 -3.19 13.54 16.38
N CYS A 109 -4.35 12.97 16.72
CA CYS A 109 -5.42 13.66 17.44
C CYS A 109 -5.40 13.14 18.88
N ASN A 110 -5.14 14.04 19.84
CA ASN A 110 -5.28 13.78 21.27
C ASN A 110 -6.67 14.17 21.75
#